data_AF-J2PCZ9-F1
#
_entry.id   AF-J2PCZ9-F1
#
_cell.length_a   1.000
_cell.length_b   1.000
_cell.length_c   1.000
_cell.angle_alpha   90.00
_cell.angle_beta   90.00
_cell.angle_gamma   90.00
#
_symmetry.space_group_name_H-M   'P 1'
#
loop_
_entity.id
_entity.type
_entity.pdbx_description
1 polymer ?
#
loop_
_entity_poly.entity_id
_entity_poly.type
_entity_poly.pdbx_seq_one_letter_code
_entity_poly.pdbx_strand_id
1 'polypeptide(L)'
;MKNNNTPAQSGGGFRLKSLNVALLCALATWGSAHAAPYVESGRAGDPGSWRSAEFKADWGLGAIGADYAYAAGYTGKGVKLGIFDQPVYAAHPEFSGSNKVITLVTSGIREYTDPYIPVKAGDAFRYDGSPSVGSDGKLGAHGTHVGGIAAGSRDGG
;
A
#
# COMPACT_ATOMS: atom_id res chain seq x y z
N MET A 1 70.21 45.78 42.38
CA MET A 1 69.24 45.72 43.49
C MET A 1 67.91 46.27 42.99
N LYS A 2 66.85 45.44 43.08
CA LYS A 2 65.43 45.83 43.23
C LYS A 2 64.77 46.55 42.03
N ASN A 3 63.54 46.31 41.55
CA ASN A 3 62.38 45.53 41.98
C ASN A 3 61.24 45.77 40.93
N ASN A 4 60.32 44.79 40.80
CA ASN A 4 58.86 44.94 40.59
C ASN A 4 58.21 45.09 39.18
N ASN A 5 57.57 43.98 38.79
CA ASN A 5 56.21 43.73 38.24
C ASN A 5 55.23 44.85 37.78
N THR A 6 54.54 44.48 36.67
CA THR A 6 53.14 44.76 36.19
C THR A 6 52.85 46.06 35.41
N PRO A 7 51.80 46.13 34.53
CA PRO A 7 51.34 45.26 33.41
C PRO A 7 51.06 46.08 32.10
N ALA A 8 50.75 45.43 30.96
CA ALA A 8 49.76 45.91 29.96
C ALA A 8 49.64 44.99 28.72
N GLN A 9 48.45 45.04 28.10
CA GLN A 9 47.89 44.23 27.02
C GLN A 9 48.54 44.45 25.63
N SER A 10 48.48 43.42 24.77
CA SER A 10 47.87 43.43 23.42
C SER A 10 48.22 42.09 22.74
N GLY A 11 47.29 41.36 22.13
CA GLY A 11 46.72 41.70 20.83
C GLY A 11 47.55 41.02 19.73
N GLY A 12 47.28 39.74 19.45
CA GLY A 12 47.94 39.03 18.36
C GLY A 12 47.22 37.73 18.03
N GLY A 13 46.36 37.76 17.01
CA GLY A 13 45.70 36.58 16.48
C GLY A 13 46.65 35.70 15.66
N PHE A 14 46.34 34.41 15.54
CA PHE A 14 45.98 33.80 14.25
C PHE A 14 45.57 32.33 14.44
N ARG A 15 44.36 32.06 13.96
CA ARG A 15 43.73 30.84 13.42
C ARG A 15 44.33 29.44 13.70
N LEU A 16 43.44 28.63 14.27
CA LEU A 16 43.12 27.20 14.04
C LEU A 16 44.16 26.31 13.31
N LYS A 17 44.69 25.35 14.06
CA LYS A 17 45.17 24.07 13.51
C LYS A 17 44.01 23.06 13.55
N SER A 18 43.48 22.70 12.39
CA SER A 18 42.46 21.66 12.25
C SER A 18 43.07 20.30 12.57
N LEU A 19 42.52 19.62 13.59
CA LEU A 19 42.86 18.25 13.96
C LEU A 19 41.93 17.27 13.22
N ASN A 20 42.51 16.13 12.84
CA ASN A 20 41.94 15.03 12.06
C ASN A 20 40.64 14.42 12.62
N VAL A 21 39.73 13.98 11.74
CA VAL A 21 38.91 12.77 11.96
C VAL A 21 38.71 12.06 10.63
N ALA A 22 39.35 10.91 10.46
CA ALA A 22 39.05 9.96 9.39
C ALA A 22 37.80 9.17 9.78
N LEU A 23 36.76 9.21 8.95
CA LEU A 23 35.51 8.49 9.15
C LEU A 23 35.65 7.08 8.53
N LEU A 24 35.73 6.05 9.38
CA LEU A 24 35.73 4.65 8.94
C LEU A 24 34.31 4.22 8.56
N CYS A 25 34.17 3.71 7.34
CA CYS A 25 32.95 3.11 6.78
C CYS A 25 32.57 1.81 7.51
N ALA A 26 31.29 1.68 7.89
CA ALA A 26 30.65 0.40 8.12
C ALA A 26 29.27 0.40 7.43
N LEU A 27 29.23 -0.07 6.19
CA LEU A 27 27.98 -0.36 5.47
C LEU A 27 27.45 -1.70 6.00
N ALA A 28 26.49 -1.65 6.93
CA ALA A 28 25.68 -2.81 7.25
C ALA A 28 24.73 -3.06 6.06
N THR A 29 25.08 -3.98 5.17
CA THR A 29 24.14 -4.48 4.17
C THR A 29 23.13 -5.39 4.87
N TRP A 30 22.01 -4.82 5.29
CA TRP A 30 20.85 -5.60 5.68
C TRP A 30 20.33 -6.25 4.40
N GLY A 31 20.64 -7.53 4.21
CA GLY A 31 20.12 -8.29 3.08
C GLY A 31 18.61 -8.39 3.20
N SER A 32 17.87 -7.66 2.36
CA SER A 32 16.47 -7.95 2.10
C SER A 32 16.40 -9.33 1.48
N ALA A 33 15.96 -10.34 2.23
CA ALA A 33 15.51 -11.59 1.65
C ALA A 33 14.26 -11.28 0.83
N HIS A 34 14.43 -10.98 -0.45
CA HIS A 34 13.31 -10.93 -1.39
C HIS A 34 12.78 -12.36 -1.53
N ALA A 35 11.49 -12.56 -1.25
CA ALA A 35 10.81 -13.79 -1.60
C ALA A 35 11.03 -14.05 -3.11
N ALA A 36 11.28 -15.30 -3.47
CA ALA A 36 11.34 -15.67 -4.89
C ALA A 36 10.03 -15.25 -5.58
N PRO A 37 10.08 -14.77 -6.83
CA PRO A 37 8.86 -14.39 -7.55
C PRO A 37 7.92 -15.59 -7.60
N TYR A 38 6.64 -15.34 -7.35
CA TYR A 38 5.63 -16.38 -7.43
C TYR A 38 5.58 -17.00 -8.82
N VAL A 39 5.43 -18.33 -8.84
CA VAL A 39 5.20 -19.10 -10.06
C VAL A 39 3.84 -19.75 -9.92
N GLU A 40 2.91 -19.35 -10.77
CA GLU A 40 1.58 -19.95 -10.85
C GLU A 40 1.73 -21.46 -11.15
N SER A 41 1.13 -22.29 -10.30
CA SER A 41 1.15 -23.74 -10.43
C SER A 41 0.01 -24.30 -11.28
N GLY A 42 -0.96 -23.46 -11.62
CA GLY A 42 -2.13 -23.77 -12.43
C GLY A 42 -1.80 -24.36 -13.80
N ARG A 43 -2.48 -25.44 -14.14
CA ARG A 43 -2.35 -26.20 -15.39
C ARG A 43 -3.68 -26.21 -16.12
N ALA A 44 -3.62 -26.05 -17.44
CA ALA A 44 -4.78 -26.16 -18.29
C ALA A 44 -5.44 -27.55 -18.14
N GLY A 45 -6.76 -27.58 -18.01
CA GLY A 45 -7.54 -28.81 -17.87
C GLY A 45 -7.46 -29.50 -16.50
N ASP A 46 -6.70 -28.97 -15.53
CA ASP A 46 -6.57 -29.53 -14.19
C ASP A 46 -7.03 -28.51 -13.13
N PRO A 47 -8.32 -28.49 -12.73
CA PRO A 47 -8.82 -27.61 -11.68
C PRO A 47 -8.07 -27.75 -10.35
N GLY A 48 -7.61 -28.96 -10.02
CA GLY A 48 -6.89 -29.21 -8.76
C GLY A 48 -5.59 -28.42 -8.66
N SER A 49 -4.91 -28.18 -9.78
CA SER A 49 -3.67 -27.40 -9.84
C SER A 49 -3.84 -25.91 -9.54
N TRP A 50 -5.06 -25.37 -9.60
CA TRP A 50 -5.38 -23.96 -9.31
C TRP A 50 -5.77 -23.71 -7.85
N ARG A 51 -5.86 -24.77 -7.02
CA ARG A 51 -6.24 -24.66 -5.60
C ARG A 51 -5.02 -24.39 -4.71
N SER A 52 -4.33 -23.28 -5.00
CA SER A 52 -3.17 -22.77 -4.24
C SER A 52 -3.55 -22.43 -2.78
N ALA A 53 -2.55 -22.05 -1.96
CA ALA A 53 -2.81 -21.57 -0.60
C ALA A 53 -3.66 -20.29 -0.62
N GLU A 54 -3.27 -19.32 -1.46
CA GLU A 54 -4.04 -18.10 -1.76
C GLU A 54 -5.49 -18.41 -2.17
N PHE A 55 -5.70 -19.33 -3.12
CA PHE A 55 -7.05 -19.73 -3.54
C PHE A 55 -7.89 -20.24 -2.37
N LYS A 56 -7.28 -21.01 -1.46
CA LYS A 56 -7.96 -21.60 -0.30
C LYS A 56 -8.18 -20.58 0.82
N ALA A 57 -7.51 -19.43 0.80
CA ALA A 57 -7.73 -18.37 1.77
C ALA A 57 -9.11 -17.70 1.58
N ASP A 58 -9.67 -17.76 0.36
CA ASP A 58 -11.03 -17.33 0.07
C ASP A 58 -11.93 -18.53 -0.30
N TRP A 59 -12.83 -18.89 0.62
CA TRP A 59 -13.79 -19.96 0.41
C TRP A 59 -14.75 -19.70 -0.77
N GLY A 60 -15.00 -18.42 -1.08
CA GLY A 60 -15.92 -18.00 -2.14
C GLY A 60 -15.47 -18.45 -3.52
N LEU A 61 -14.15 -18.47 -3.77
CA LEU A 61 -13.57 -18.93 -5.03
C LEU A 61 -13.90 -20.40 -5.31
N GLY A 62 -13.81 -21.24 -4.28
CA GLY A 62 -14.21 -22.65 -4.36
C GLY A 62 -15.72 -22.80 -4.55
N ALA A 63 -16.52 -21.99 -3.85
CA ALA A 63 -17.97 -22.05 -3.93
C ALA A 63 -18.53 -21.71 -5.32
N ILE A 64 -17.87 -20.81 -6.06
CA ILE A 64 -18.27 -20.43 -7.43
C ILE A 64 -17.60 -21.29 -8.52
N GLY A 65 -16.73 -22.24 -8.15
CA GLY A 65 -16.02 -23.08 -9.11
C GLY A 65 -14.98 -22.33 -9.95
N ALA A 66 -14.33 -21.31 -9.37
CA ALA A 66 -13.34 -20.50 -10.09
C ALA A 66 -12.15 -21.32 -10.60
N ASP A 67 -11.77 -22.40 -9.89
CA ASP A 67 -10.75 -23.35 -10.29
C ASP A 67 -11.05 -24.05 -11.62
N TYR A 68 -12.32 -24.39 -11.88
CA TYR A 68 -12.74 -24.93 -13.17
C TYR A 68 -12.62 -23.88 -14.29
N ALA A 69 -13.01 -22.64 -14.02
CA ALA A 69 -12.87 -21.55 -14.99
C ALA A 69 -11.39 -21.29 -15.33
N TYR A 70 -10.52 -21.27 -14.32
CA TYR A 70 -9.07 -21.11 -14.51
C TYR A 70 -8.46 -22.26 -15.31
N ALA A 71 -8.84 -23.51 -15.01
CA ALA A 71 -8.40 -24.68 -15.77
C ALA A 71 -8.86 -24.64 -17.23
N ALA A 72 -10.01 -24.04 -17.52
CA ALA A 72 -10.50 -23.79 -18.87
C ALA A 72 -9.85 -22.56 -19.54
N GLY A 73 -8.97 -21.83 -18.84
CA GLY A 73 -8.26 -20.66 -19.35
C GLY A 73 -9.02 -19.33 -19.21
N TYR A 74 -10.17 -19.31 -18.53
CA TYR A 74 -10.92 -18.09 -18.28
C TYR A 74 -10.36 -17.36 -17.07
N THR A 75 -9.92 -16.11 -17.26
CA THR A 75 -9.26 -15.30 -16.21
C THR A 75 -9.90 -13.94 -15.99
N GLY A 76 -10.89 -13.56 -16.81
CA GLY A 76 -11.45 -12.20 -16.82
C GLY A 76 -10.53 -11.13 -17.44
N LYS A 77 -9.34 -11.50 -17.95
CA LYS A 77 -8.41 -10.56 -18.58
C LYS A 77 -9.10 -9.78 -19.71
N GLY A 78 -9.06 -8.45 -19.62
CA GLY A 78 -9.66 -7.54 -20.59
C GLY A 78 -11.11 -7.13 -20.28
N VAL A 79 -11.74 -7.73 -19.28
CA VAL A 79 -13.06 -7.30 -18.80
C VAL A 79 -12.91 -6.08 -17.88
N LYS A 80 -13.76 -5.07 -18.07
CA LYS A 80 -13.90 -3.95 -17.13
C LYS A 80 -15.08 -4.23 -16.19
N LEU A 81 -14.79 -4.29 -14.89
CA LEU A 81 -15.79 -4.49 -13.84
C LEU A 81 -15.89 -3.22 -12.99
N GLY A 82 -17.12 -2.77 -12.70
CA GLY A 82 -17.38 -1.67 -11.77
C GLY A 82 -17.66 -2.21 -10.37
N ILE A 83 -17.02 -1.62 -9.35
CA ILE A 83 -17.26 -1.92 -7.94
C ILE A 83 -17.78 -0.65 -7.29
N PHE A 84 -19.01 -0.71 -6.76
CA PHE A 84 -19.61 0.38 -5.99
C PHE A 84 -19.68 -0.04 -4.52
N ASP A 85 -18.69 0.38 -3.76
CA ASP A 85 -18.45 -0.03 -2.38
C ASP A 85 -17.71 1.10 -1.63
N GLN A 86 -17.16 0.82 -0.44
CA GLN A 86 -16.01 1.59 0.07
C GLN A 86 -14.90 1.63 -1.00
N PRO A 87 -14.00 2.63 -0.95
CA PRO A 87 -12.91 2.73 -1.91
C PRO A 87 -12.03 1.48 -1.99
N VAL A 88 -11.71 1.06 -3.22
CA VAL A 88 -10.62 0.11 -3.50
C VAL A 88 -9.32 0.88 -3.43
N TYR A 89 -8.44 0.55 -2.48
CA TYR A 89 -7.18 1.27 -2.30
C TYR A 89 -6.21 0.92 -3.43
N ALA A 90 -6.20 1.72 -4.50
CA ALA A 90 -5.45 1.44 -5.72
C ALA A 90 -3.93 1.28 -5.54
N ALA A 91 -3.37 1.84 -4.45
CA ALA A 91 -1.94 1.70 -4.15
C ALA A 91 -1.59 0.42 -3.37
N HIS A 92 -2.57 -0.46 -3.09
CA HIS A 92 -2.29 -1.78 -2.52
C HIS A 92 -1.42 -2.59 -3.51
N PRO A 93 -0.36 -3.31 -3.06
CA PRO A 93 0.53 -4.07 -3.94
C PRO A 93 -0.19 -5.09 -4.86
N GLU A 94 -1.28 -5.68 -4.36
CA GLU A 94 -2.16 -6.57 -5.14
C GLU A 94 -2.81 -5.92 -6.36
N PHE A 95 -2.87 -4.59 -6.40
CA PHE A 95 -3.37 -3.85 -7.56
C PHE A 95 -2.25 -3.23 -8.40
N SER A 96 -1.02 -3.74 -8.26
CA SER A 96 0.09 -3.36 -9.12
C SER A 96 -0.25 -3.59 -10.60
N GLY A 97 0.02 -2.57 -11.41
CA GLY A 97 -0.27 -2.58 -12.84
C GLY A 97 -0.96 -1.31 -13.30
N SER A 98 -0.61 -0.85 -14.50
CA SER A 98 -1.26 0.33 -15.09
C SER A 98 -2.74 0.07 -15.32
N ASN A 99 -3.59 1.01 -14.87
CA ASN A 99 -5.05 0.96 -15.04
C ASN A 99 -5.74 -0.27 -14.42
N LYS A 100 -5.11 -0.95 -13.46
CA LYS A 100 -5.69 -2.11 -12.78
C LYS A 100 -6.87 -1.71 -11.88
N VAL A 101 -6.73 -0.58 -11.18
CA VAL A 101 -7.83 0.10 -10.50
C VAL A 101 -7.94 1.51 -11.09
N ILE A 102 -9.14 1.87 -11.54
CA ILE A 102 -9.45 3.21 -12.04
C ILE A 102 -10.51 3.79 -11.12
N THR A 103 -10.12 4.78 -10.31
CA THR A 103 -11.06 5.46 -9.44
C THR A 103 -11.93 6.42 -10.23
N LEU A 104 -13.24 6.24 -10.15
CA LEU A 104 -14.21 7.22 -10.63
C LEU A 104 -14.50 8.23 -9.52
N VAL A 105 -13.91 9.41 -9.64
CA VAL A 105 -14.17 10.51 -8.71
C VAL A 105 -15.63 10.91 -8.82
N THR A 106 -16.37 10.73 -7.73
CA THR A 106 -17.80 11.00 -7.66
C THR A 106 -18.07 12.03 -6.59
N SER A 107 -18.78 13.09 -6.92
CA SER A 107 -19.14 14.14 -5.97
C SER A 107 -20.54 14.65 -6.24
N GLY A 108 -21.18 15.17 -5.20
CA GLY A 108 -22.52 15.73 -5.32
C GLY A 108 -23.03 16.27 -4.00
N ILE A 109 -24.34 16.49 -3.96
CA ILE A 109 -25.08 16.88 -2.77
C ILE A 109 -25.92 15.69 -2.31
N ARG A 110 -25.91 15.39 -1.02
CA ARG A 110 -26.74 14.33 -0.45
C ARG A 110 -28.21 14.74 -0.50
N GLU A 111 -29.05 13.87 -1.05
CA GLU A 111 -30.51 14.08 -1.06
C GLU A 111 -31.17 13.65 0.26
N TYR A 112 -30.50 12.80 1.03
CA TYR A 112 -31.06 12.13 2.20
C TYR A 112 -30.19 12.32 3.45
N THR A 113 -30.85 12.52 4.59
CA THR A 113 -30.22 12.48 5.92
C THR A 113 -30.20 11.05 6.41
N ASP A 114 -29.00 10.48 6.54
CA ASP A 114 -28.83 9.09 6.96
C ASP A 114 -28.91 8.98 8.50
N PRO A 115 -29.80 8.15 9.07
CA PRO A 115 -29.93 8.01 10.52
C PRO A 115 -28.79 7.20 11.16
N TYR A 116 -27.95 6.52 10.36
CA TYR A 116 -26.89 5.62 10.84
C TYR A 116 -25.49 6.22 10.75
N ILE A 117 -25.28 7.28 9.96
CA ILE A 117 -23.99 7.97 9.82
C ILE A 117 -24.17 9.49 9.95
N PRO A 118 -23.16 10.25 10.41
CA PRO A 118 -23.31 11.68 10.72
C PRO A 118 -23.29 12.57 9.47
N VAL A 119 -24.28 12.41 8.58
CA VAL A 119 -24.47 13.20 7.35
C VAL A 119 -25.94 13.60 7.20
N LYS A 120 -26.21 14.76 6.61
CA LYS A 120 -27.58 15.26 6.35
C LYS A 120 -27.82 15.56 4.87
N ALA A 121 -29.09 15.60 4.49
CA ALA A 121 -29.50 16.15 3.21
C ALA A 121 -28.95 17.58 3.04
N GLY A 122 -28.46 17.90 1.85
CA GLY A 122 -27.76 19.15 1.55
C GLY A 122 -26.24 19.11 1.80
N ASP A 123 -25.71 18.12 2.52
CA ASP A 123 -24.26 18.00 2.68
C ASP A 123 -23.60 17.63 1.35
N ALA A 124 -22.47 18.27 1.05
CA ALA A 124 -21.62 17.87 -0.05
C ALA A 124 -20.94 16.53 0.27
N PHE A 125 -20.75 15.69 -0.75
CA PHE A 125 -19.92 14.51 -0.67
C PHE A 125 -18.90 14.47 -1.81
N ARG A 126 -17.78 13.81 -1.55
CA ARG A 126 -16.77 13.50 -2.55
C ARG A 126 -16.14 12.14 -2.22
N TYR A 127 -16.14 11.27 -3.21
CA TYR A 127 -15.48 9.97 -3.20
C TYR A 127 -14.40 9.99 -4.27
N ASP A 128 -13.14 9.95 -3.86
CA ASP A 128 -11.97 10.08 -4.73
C ASP A 128 -11.00 8.91 -4.61
N GLY A 129 -11.46 7.79 -4.05
CA GLY A 129 -10.65 6.58 -3.87
C GLY A 129 -9.84 6.56 -2.57
N SER A 130 -9.82 7.65 -1.80
CA SER A 130 -9.16 7.66 -0.50
C SER A 130 -9.90 6.78 0.53
N PRO A 131 -9.22 5.84 1.22
CA PRO A 131 -9.85 5.05 2.27
C PRO A 131 -10.40 5.94 3.37
N SER A 132 -11.63 5.67 3.80
CA SER A 132 -12.27 6.35 4.93
C SER A 132 -12.22 5.50 6.19
N VAL A 133 -12.24 6.13 7.37
CA VAL A 133 -12.37 5.42 8.65
C VAL A 133 -13.82 4.94 8.82
N GLY A 134 -13.99 3.66 9.19
CA GLY A 134 -15.29 3.05 9.50
C GLY A 134 -15.81 3.43 10.88
N SER A 135 -17.03 2.99 11.20
CA SER A 135 -17.67 3.24 12.51
C SER A 135 -16.93 2.60 13.70
N ASP A 136 -16.07 1.62 13.43
CA ASP A 136 -15.20 0.96 14.40
C ASP A 136 -13.88 1.71 14.64
N GLY A 137 -13.69 2.87 14.01
CA GLY A 137 -12.49 3.69 14.12
C GLY A 137 -11.29 3.16 13.32
N LYS A 138 -11.46 2.12 12.50
CA LYS A 138 -10.39 1.56 11.66
C LYS A 138 -10.52 2.04 10.22
N LEU A 139 -9.43 2.00 9.46
CA LEU A 139 -9.50 2.24 8.02
C LEU A 139 -10.40 1.18 7.36
N GLY A 140 -11.36 1.65 6.56
CA GLY A 140 -12.26 0.80 5.79
C GLY A 140 -11.47 -0.05 4.80
N ALA A 141 -11.75 -1.35 4.81
CA ALA A 141 -11.05 -2.34 3.99
C ALA A 141 -12.01 -3.16 3.10
N HIS A 142 -13.32 -2.97 3.22
CA HIS A 142 -14.32 -3.82 2.54
C HIS A 142 -14.17 -3.73 1.02
N GLY A 143 -14.11 -2.52 0.47
CA GLY A 143 -13.92 -2.31 -0.97
C GLY A 143 -12.61 -2.89 -1.49
N THR A 144 -11.51 -2.68 -0.76
CA THR A 144 -10.21 -3.28 -1.08
C THR A 144 -10.26 -4.81 -1.06
N HIS A 145 -10.95 -5.41 -0.09
CA HIS A 145 -11.14 -6.86 -0.02
C HIS A 145 -11.95 -7.38 -1.22
N VAL A 146 -13.11 -6.77 -1.51
CA VAL A 146 -13.94 -7.13 -2.69
C VAL A 146 -13.16 -6.96 -3.98
N GLY A 147 -12.42 -5.86 -4.13
CA GLY A 147 -11.54 -5.60 -5.27
C GLY A 147 -10.43 -6.65 -5.39
N GLY A 148 -9.89 -7.13 -4.28
CA GLY A 148 -8.86 -8.17 -4.24
C GLY A 148 -9.38 -9.51 -4.76
N ILE A 149 -10.58 -9.91 -4.36
CA ILE A 149 -11.23 -11.13 -4.89
C ILE A 149 -11.47 -11.01 -6.40
N ALA A 150 -11.93 -9.84 -6.85
CA ALA A 150 -12.30 -9.62 -8.25
C ALA A 150 -11.09 -9.45 -9.19
N ALA A 151 -10.03 -8.79 -8.72
CA ALA A 151 -8.97 -8.29 -9.58
C ALA A 151 -7.61 -8.17 -8.87
N GLY A 152 -7.40 -8.80 -7.71
CA GLY A 152 -6.09 -8.91 -7.07
C GLY A 152 -5.04 -9.54 -7.99
N SER A 153 -3.76 -9.36 -7.66
CA SER A 153 -2.72 -10.15 -8.31
C SER A 153 -2.92 -11.59 -7.89
N ARG A 154 -2.43 -12.51 -8.72
CA ARG A 154 -2.36 -13.92 -8.34
C ARG A 154 -0.90 -14.27 -8.18
N ASP A 155 -0.41 -14.05 -6.97
CA ASP A 155 1.00 -14.13 -6.63
C ASP A 155 1.27 -14.94 -5.34
N GLY A 156 0.30 -15.75 -4.91
CA GLY A 156 0.44 -16.70 -3.81
C GLY A 156 0.34 -16.11 -2.41
N GLY A 157 -0.09 -14.84 -2.29
CA GLY A 157 -0.25 -14.07 -1.05
C GLY A 157 -1.41 -14.50 -0.14
#